data_AF-A0A1G5IKZ8-F1
#
_entry.id   AF-A0A1G5IKZ8-F1
#
_cell.length_a   1.000
_cell.length_b   1.000
_cell.length_c   1.000
_cell.angle_alpha   90.00
_cell.angle_beta   90.00
_cell.angle_gamma   90.00
#
_symmetry.space_group_name_H-M   'P 1'
#
loop_
_entity.id
_entity.type
_entity.pdbx_description
1 polymer ?
#
loop_
_entity_poly.entity_id
_entity_poly.type
_entity_poly.pdbx_seq_one_letter_code
_entity_poly.pdbx_strand_id
1 'polypeptide(L)'
;MSLKKTTSLTLLFSFVVLTVSSIVLYVMPHGRVAYWADWHFWRLAKGDWDNIHINSGLLFLAAACLHLALNWRLILAYVGRKVKGLRHVSVECAGAFVLTLAVVLGTVLMLPPFTFTVELSDTLKDRGERRYGTPPYGHAELSSIDVLSRRMGLDPGVSLRNLAASGMTVAGGDRSLREVAQENRTTPKAIYDVMRRGQSERKKGRRTQP
;
A
#
# COMPACT_ATOMS: atom_id res chain seq x y z
N MET A 1 -14.51 -12.67 33.40
CA MET A 1 -13.86 -11.60 32.58
C MET A 1 -14.94 -10.60 32.13
N SER A 2 -14.72 -9.29 32.17
CA SER A 2 -15.75 -8.32 31.75
C SER A 2 -15.65 -8.06 30.24
N LEU A 3 -16.66 -8.51 29.48
CA LEU A 3 -16.70 -8.38 28.02
C LEU A 3 -16.56 -6.91 27.55
N LYS A 4 -17.17 -5.97 28.28
CA LYS A 4 -17.05 -4.53 28.00
C LYS A 4 -15.60 -4.04 28.13
N LYS A 5 -14.94 -4.36 29.24
CA LYS A 5 -13.55 -3.94 29.50
C LYS A 5 -12.60 -4.54 28.47
N THR A 6 -12.74 -5.83 28.17
CA THR A 6 -11.94 -6.49 27.13
C THR A 6 -12.14 -5.83 25.78
N THR A 7 -13.38 -5.58 25.36
CA THR A 7 -13.68 -4.93 24.07
C THR A 7 -13.06 -3.53 23.97
N SER A 8 -13.16 -2.71 25.02
CA SER A 8 -12.56 -1.37 25.02
C SER A 8 -11.02 -1.41 24.96
N LEU A 9 -10.38 -2.35 25.66
CA LEU A 9 -8.92 -2.54 25.59
C LEU A 9 -8.48 -3.06 24.22
N THR A 10 -9.20 -4.02 23.64
CA THR A 10 -8.94 -4.50 22.27
C THR A 10 -9.06 -3.37 21.25
N LEU A 11 -10.08 -2.52 21.38
CA LEU A 11 -10.27 -1.34 20.53
C LEU A 11 -9.07 -0.37 20.64
N LEU A 12 -8.61 -0.09 21.88
CA LEU A 12 -7.46 0.77 22.12
C LEU A 12 -6.17 0.22 21.50
N PHE A 13 -5.84 -1.06 21.75
CA PHE A 13 -4.60 -1.64 21.23
C PHE A 13 -4.61 -1.78 19.71
N SER A 14 -5.74 -2.20 19.13
CA SER A 14 -5.88 -2.27 17.66
C SER A 14 -5.82 -0.88 17.02
N PHE A 15 -6.34 0.16 17.66
CA PHE A 15 -6.20 1.55 17.21
C PHE A 15 -4.73 2.01 17.16
N VAL A 16 -3.92 1.66 18.16
CA VAL A 16 -2.48 1.99 18.17
C VAL A 16 -1.78 1.32 16.98
N VAL A 17 -2.00 0.01 16.78
CA VAL A 17 -1.39 -0.72 15.65
C VAL A 17 -1.88 -0.19 14.30
N LEU A 18 -3.16 0.15 14.18
CA LEU A 18 -3.71 0.78 12.98
C LEU A 18 -3.09 2.15 12.71
N THR A 19 -2.86 2.96 13.74
CA THR A 19 -2.23 4.28 13.58
C THR A 19 -0.81 4.13 13.07
N VAL A 20 -0.01 3.27 13.69
CA VAL A 20 1.38 3.02 13.27
C VAL A 20 1.41 2.48 11.83
N SER A 21 0.61 1.47 11.53
CA SER A 21 0.56 0.91 10.18
C SER A 21 0.06 1.93 9.15
N SER A 22 -0.95 2.75 9.46
CA SER A 22 -1.43 3.82 8.57
C SER A 22 -0.33 4.84 8.24
N ILE A 23 0.48 5.24 9.22
CA ILE A 23 1.63 6.13 9.01
C ILE A 23 2.63 5.48 8.06
N VAL A 24 2.94 4.20 8.26
CA VAL A 24 3.87 3.47 7.36
C VAL A 24 3.29 3.39 5.95
N LEU A 25 2.02 3.00 5.78
CA LEU A 25 1.37 2.95 4.47
C LEU A 25 1.30 4.33 3.78
N TYR A 26 1.19 5.39 4.57
CA TYR A 26 1.13 6.77 4.09
C TYR A 26 2.47 7.25 3.49
N VAL A 27 3.60 6.82 4.09
CA VAL A 27 4.96 7.24 3.70
C VAL A 27 5.62 6.26 2.73
N MET A 28 5.21 4.98 2.69
CA MET A 28 5.87 3.98 1.84
C MET A 28 5.81 4.38 0.36
N PRO A 29 6.81 3.98 -0.47
CA PRO A 29 6.74 4.17 -1.92
C PRO A 29 5.53 3.46 -2.54
N HIS A 30 5.14 3.88 -3.74
CA HIS A 30 4.12 3.15 -4.52
C HIS A 30 4.48 1.67 -4.63
N GLY A 31 3.46 0.79 -4.61
CA GLY A 31 3.67 -0.66 -4.61
C GLY A 31 4.57 -1.15 -5.75
N ARG A 32 4.42 -0.57 -6.95
CA ARG A 32 5.29 -0.86 -8.10
C ARG A 32 6.79 -0.66 -7.79
N VAL A 33 7.14 0.38 -7.04
CA VAL A 33 8.52 0.70 -6.67
C VAL A 33 8.95 -0.11 -5.46
N ALA A 34 8.07 -0.27 -4.47
CA ALA A 34 8.37 -1.00 -3.25
C ALA A 34 8.70 -2.48 -3.53
N TYR A 35 7.93 -3.17 -4.37
CA TYR A 35 8.26 -4.55 -4.75
C TYR A 35 9.46 -4.64 -5.70
N TRP A 36 9.63 -3.66 -6.60
CA TRP A 36 10.74 -3.62 -7.54
C TRP A 36 12.11 -3.46 -6.87
N ALA A 37 12.16 -2.65 -5.81
CA ALA A 37 13.37 -2.36 -5.07
C ALA A 37 13.50 -3.19 -3.77
N ASP A 38 12.60 -4.14 -3.55
CA ASP A 38 12.52 -4.94 -2.32
C ASP A 38 12.57 -4.06 -1.05
N TRP A 39 11.67 -3.08 -0.99
CA TRP A 39 11.63 -2.08 0.06
C TRP A 39 11.24 -2.69 1.41
N HIS A 40 12.02 -2.35 2.43
CA HIS A 40 11.82 -2.79 3.81
C HIS A 40 11.82 -1.61 4.78
N PHE A 41 10.98 -1.71 5.80
CA PHE A 41 10.99 -0.82 6.98
C PHE A 41 10.85 -1.66 8.24
N TRP A 42 11.75 -1.47 9.20
CA TRP A 42 11.88 -2.32 10.39
C TRP A 42 11.95 -3.83 10.09
N ARG A 43 12.70 -4.19 9.05
CA ARG A 43 12.87 -5.58 8.56
C ARG A 43 11.59 -6.24 8.03
N LEU A 44 10.51 -5.48 7.89
CA LEU A 44 9.26 -5.92 7.28
C LEU A 44 9.17 -5.37 5.86
N ALA A 45 8.77 -6.24 4.92
CA ALA A 45 8.53 -5.84 3.55
C ALA A 45 7.23 -5.04 3.46
N LYS A 46 7.00 -4.38 2.32
CA LYS A 46 5.70 -3.73 2.02
C LYS A 46 4.50 -4.64 2.33
N GLY A 47 4.55 -5.89 1.86
CA GLY A 47 3.45 -6.83 2.01
C GLY A 47 3.13 -7.16 3.46
N ASP A 48 4.13 -7.18 4.34
CA ASP A 48 3.92 -7.43 5.77
C ASP A 48 3.17 -6.27 6.43
N TRP A 49 3.54 -5.03 6.08
CA TRP A 49 2.83 -3.84 6.54
C TRP A 49 1.39 -3.78 6.05
N ASP A 50 1.14 -4.14 4.80
CA ASP A 50 -0.23 -4.28 4.27
C ASP A 50 -1.03 -5.31 5.08
N ASN A 51 -0.45 -6.48 5.33
CA ASN A 51 -1.08 -7.57 6.09
C ASN A 51 -1.37 -7.19 7.54
N ILE A 52 -0.43 -6.51 8.21
CA ILE A 52 -0.61 -5.99 9.56
C ILE A 52 -1.77 -5.00 9.60
N HIS A 53 -1.82 -4.05 8.65
CA HIS A 53 -2.87 -3.05 8.59
C HIS A 53 -4.26 -3.68 8.37
N ILE A 54 -4.39 -4.59 7.40
CA ILE A 54 -5.66 -5.24 7.06
C ILE A 54 -6.18 -6.05 8.26
N ASN A 55 -5.36 -6.92 8.84
CA ASN A 55 -5.80 -7.78 9.95
C ASN A 55 -6.11 -6.96 11.22
N SER A 56 -5.30 -5.93 11.51
CA SER A 56 -5.58 -5.01 12.62
C SER A 56 -6.84 -4.20 12.39
N GLY A 57 -7.11 -3.82 11.14
CA GLY A 57 -8.34 -3.15 10.69
C GLY A 57 -9.59 -3.99 10.91
N LEU A 58 -9.52 -5.27 10.54
CA LEU A 58 -10.61 -6.21 10.76
C LEU A 58 -10.89 -6.40 12.26
N LEU A 59 -9.84 -6.56 13.08
CA LEU A 59 -9.95 -6.65 14.53
C LEU A 59 -10.58 -5.37 15.13
N PHE A 60 -10.09 -4.20 14.72
CA PHE A 60 -10.61 -2.91 15.17
C PHE A 60 -12.09 -2.74 14.81
N LEU A 61 -12.48 -3.10 13.58
CA LEU A 61 -13.87 -3.00 13.13
C LEU A 61 -14.78 -3.94 13.92
N ALA A 62 -14.37 -5.20 14.11
CA ALA A 62 -15.12 -6.16 14.94
C ALA A 62 -15.27 -5.67 16.39
N ALA A 63 -14.18 -5.17 16.98
CA ALA A 63 -14.20 -4.59 18.32
C ALA A 63 -15.07 -3.32 18.38
N ALA A 64 -15.06 -2.47 17.35
CA ALA A 64 -15.87 -1.26 17.26
C ALA A 64 -17.36 -1.59 17.16
N CYS A 65 -17.75 -2.57 16.34
CA CYS A 65 -19.12 -3.06 16.25
C CYS A 65 -19.60 -3.62 17.59
N LEU A 66 -18.79 -4.44 18.24
CA LEU A 66 -19.11 -4.97 19.57
C LEU A 66 -19.21 -3.85 20.61
N HIS A 67 -18.30 -2.88 20.57
CA HIS A 67 -18.30 -1.72 21.46
C HIS A 67 -19.57 -0.87 21.25
N LEU A 68 -20.02 -0.69 20.00
CA LEU A 68 -21.25 0.00 19.64
C LEU A 68 -22.49 -0.72 20.19
N ALA A 69 -22.55 -2.04 20.00
CA ALA A 69 -23.66 -2.86 20.48
C ALA A 69 -23.75 -2.87 22.03
N LEU A 70 -22.61 -3.05 22.71
CA LEU A 70 -22.54 -3.10 24.18
C LEU A 70 -22.85 -1.75 24.85
N ASN A 71 -22.69 -0.64 24.11
CA ASN A 71 -22.89 0.73 24.61
C ASN A 71 -24.02 1.48 23.87
N TRP A 72 -24.89 0.77 23.14
CA TRP A 72 -25.90 1.36 22.26
C TRP A 72 -26.80 2.40 22.94
N ARG A 73 -27.23 2.12 24.18
CA ARG A 73 -28.05 3.04 24.98
C ARG A 73 -27.35 4.37 25.24
N LEU A 74 -26.04 4.33 25.52
CA LEU A 74 -25.23 5.52 25.78
C LEU A 74 -25.09 6.36 24.51
N ILE A 75 -24.88 5.70 23.37
CA ILE A 75 -24.75 6.36 22.06
C ILE A 75 -26.06 7.04 21.67
N LEU A 76 -27.20 6.37 21.86
CA LEU A 76 -28.51 6.98 21.62
C LEU A 76 -28.75 8.20 22.50
N ALA A 77 -28.21 8.24 23.72
CA ALA A 77 -28.30 9.41 24.59
C ALA A 77 -27.51 10.61 24.03
N TYR A 78 -26.36 10.37 23.38
CA TYR A 78 -25.56 11.44 22.75
C TYR A 78 -26.20 12.02 21.49
N VAL A 79 -26.91 11.20 20.71
CA VAL A 79 -27.64 11.67 19.52
C VAL A 79 -28.73 12.67 19.90
N GLY A 80 -29.37 12.48 21.05
CA GLY A 80 -30.44 13.38 21.49
C GLY A 80 -31.41 12.76 22.49
N ARG A 81 -32.29 13.61 23.04
CA ARG A 81 -33.30 13.20 24.02
C ARG A 81 -34.67 13.08 23.35
N LYS A 82 -35.51 12.17 23.86
CA LYS A 82 -36.93 12.14 23.51
C LYS A 82 -37.66 13.22 24.29
N VAL A 83 -38.33 14.14 23.61
CA VAL A 83 -39.19 15.17 24.21
C VAL A 83 -40.54 15.12 23.49
N LYS A 84 -41.62 14.84 24.23
CA LYS A 84 -42.99 14.76 23.70
C LYS A 84 -43.14 13.85 22.47
N GLY A 85 -42.54 12.65 22.50
CA GLY A 85 -42.66 11.66 21.43
C GLY A 85 -41.76 11.89 20.21
N LEU A 86 -41.24 13.11 20.00
CA LEU A 86 -40.22 13.41 18.99
C LEU A 86 -38.81 13.32 19.59
N ARG A 87 -37.84 12.88 18.78
CA ARG A 87 -36.43 12.82 19.17
C ARG A 87 -35.74 14.09 18.70
N HIS A 88 -35.35 14.95 19.64
CA HIS A 88 -34.62 16.16 19.34
C HIS A 88 -33.13 15.83 19.19
N VAL A 89 -32.54 16.10 18.02
CA VAL A 89 -31.11 15.89 17.76
C VAL A 89 -30.29 16.93 18.54
N SER A 90 -29.21 16.50 19.18
CA SER A 90 -28.32 17.42 19.90
C SER A 90 -27.53 18.30 18.91
N VAL A 91 -27.24 19.54 19.29
CA VAL A 91 -26.45 20.45 18.43
C VAL A 91 -25.06 19.87 18.18
N GLU A 92 -24.52 19.15 19.17
CA GLU A 92 -23.27 18.42 19.11
C GLU A 92 -23.31 17.29 18.07
N CYS A 93 -24.42 16.54 17.99
CA CYS A 93 -24.60 15.50 16.97
C CYS A 93 -24.70 16.11 15.56
N ALA A 94 -25.46 17.20 15.41
CA ALA A 94 -25.53 17.92 14.14
C ALA A 94 -24.15 18.49 13.74
N GLY A 95 -23.41 19.08 14.68
CA GLY A 95 -22.07 19.60 14.48
C GLY A 95 -21.07 18.51 14.07
N ALA A 96 -21.08 17.36 14.74
CA ALA A 96 -20.24 16.21 14.38
C ALA A 96 -20.56 15.68 12.97
N PHE A 97 -21.84 15.66 12.59
CA PHE A 97 -22.27 15.26 11.26
C PHE A 97 -21.80 16.26 10.20
N VAL A 98 -22.01 17.56 10.41
CA VAL A 98 -21.55 18.63 9.50
C VAL A 98 -20.04 18.61 9.34
N LEU A 99 -19.29 18.46 10.44
CA LEU A 99 -17.83 18.34 10.40
C LEU A 99 -17.39 17.14 9.56
N THR A 100 -17.99 15.98 9.79
CA THR A 100 -17.70 14.75 9.02
C THR A 100 -17.98 14.97 7.53
N LEU A 101 -19.13 15.57 7.21
CA LEU A 101 -19.52 15.88 5.85
C LEU A 101 -18.56 16.90 5.20
N ALA A 102 -18.13 17.92 5.94
CA ALA A 102 -17.17 18.91 5.46
C ALA A 102 -15.82 18.28 5.12
N VAL A 103 -15.32 17.33 5.93
CA VAL A 103 -14.10 16.59 5.62
C VAL A 103 -14.29 15.75 4.36
N VAL A 104 -15.37 14.96 4.27
CA VAL A 104 -15.63 14.09 3.11
C VAL A 104 -15.79 14.91 1.82
N LEU A 105 -16.63 15.92 1.83
CA LEU A 105 -16.86 16.78 0.66
C LEU A 105 -15.61 17.57 0.30
N GLY A 106 -14.90 18.10 1.29
CA GLY A 106 -13.64 18.81 1.06
C GLY A 106 -12.57 17.93 0.42
N THR A 107 -12.45 16.65 0.82
CA THR A 107 -11.55 15.69 0.17
C THR A 107 -12.00 15.34 -1.26
N VAL A 108 -13.29 15.02 -1.47
CA VAL A 108 -13.80 14.65 -2.81
C VAL A 108 -13.69 15.80 -3.80
N LEU A 109 -13.96 17.03 -3.35
CA LEU A 109 -13.89 18.24 -4.17
C LEU A 109 -12.45 18.81 -4.27
N MET A 110 -11.45 18.15 -3.66
CA MET A 110 -10.05 18.60 -3.65
C MET A 110 -9.91 20.05 -3.18
N LEU A 111 -10.57 20.40 -2.06
CA LEU A 111 -10.51 21.72 -1.44
C LEU A 111 -9.42 21.76 -0.35
N PRO A 112 -8.68 22.87 -0.21
CA PRO A 112 -7.81 23.08 0.95
C PRO A 112 -8.62 23.08 2.27
N PRO A 113 -8.05 22.61 3.40
CA PRO A 113 -6.70 22.05 3.56
C PRO A 113 -6.60 20.55 3.23
N PHE A 114 -7.67 19.91 2.75
CA PHE A 114 -7.75 18.45 2.56
C PHE A 114 -6.88 17.94 1.41
N THR A 115 -6.48 18.81 0.47
CA THR A 115 -5.50 18.47 -0.57
C THR A 115 -4.09 18.28 0.00
N PHE A 116 -3.72 19.01 1.04
CA PHE A 116 -2.35 18.99 1.58
C PHE A 116 -1.94 17.61 2.07
N THR A 117 -2.85 16.87 2.70
CA THR A 117 -2.56 15.51 3.17
C THR A 117 -2.42 14.53 2.02
N VAL A 118 -3.11 14.73 0.89
CA VAL A 118 -2.97 13.86 -0.29
C VAL A 118 -1.64 14.16 -1.00
N GLU A 119 -1.38 15.43 -1.30
CA GLU A 119 -0.18 15.89 -2.00
C GLU A 119 1.11 15.57 -1.24
N LEU A 120 1.08 15.64 0.10
CA LEU A 120 2.22 15.24 0.93
C LEU A 120 2.51 13.74 0.79
N SER A 121 1.47 12.88 0.77
CA SER A 121 1.65 11.44 0.58
C SER A 121 2.29 11.15 -0.78
N ASP A 122 1.79 11.81 -1.83
CA ASP A 122 2.30 11.64 -3.19
C ASP A 122 3.74 12.12 -3.31
N THR A 123 4.07 13.28 -2.72
CA THR A 123 5.45 13.79 -2.69
C THR A 123 6.41 12.81 -2.00
N LEU A 124 5.99 12.19 -0.90
CA LEU A 124 6.81 11.20 -0.19
C LEU A 124 6.99 9.92 -1.02
N LYS A 125 5.92 9.47 -1.70
CA LYS A 125 5.95 8.31 -2.60
C LYS A 125 6.83 8.54 -3.83
N ASP A 126 6.77 9.73 -4.42
CA ASP A 126 7.57 10.15 -5.57
C ASP A 126 9.08 10.21 -5.25
N ARG A 127 9.43 10.62 -4.02
CA ARG A 127 10.82 10.52 -3.55
C ARG A 127 11.31 9.09 -3.55
N GLY A 128 10.43 8.13 -3.21
CA GLY A 128 10.70 6.72 -3.34
C GLY A 128 11.03 6.33 -4.79
N GLU A 129 10.24 6.78 -5.75
CA GLU A 129 10.49 6.49 -7.18
C GLU A 129 11.83 7.02 -7.67
N ARG A 130 12.17 8.26 -7.28
CA ARG A 130 13.46 8.87 -7.63
C ARG A 130 14.65 8.14 -7.00
N ARG A 131 14.50 7.66 -5.77
CA ARG A 131 15.56 6.97 -5.03
C ARG A 131 15.77 5.54 -5.51
N TYR A 132 14.68 4.82 -5.74
CA TYR A 132 14.71 3.38 -5.97
C TYR A 132 14.56 3.00 -7.45
N GLY A 133 14.12 3.93 -8.30
CA GLY A 133 13.80 3.67 -9.70
C GLY A 133 12.44 3.02 -9.89
N THR A 134 11.93 3.08 -11.11
CA THR A 134 10.64 2.50 -11.48
C THR A 134 10.81 1.21 -12.26
N PRO A 135 9.90 0.23 -12.08
CA PRO A 135 9.89 -0.93 -12.95
C PRO A 135 9.46 -0.53 -14.38
N PRO A 136 9.87 -1.28 -15.41
CA PRO A 136 9.51 -0.98 -16.80
C PRO A 136 8.00 -1.06 -17.07
N TYR A 137 7.25 -1.81 -16.26
CA TYR A 137 5.80 -1.89 -16.26
C TYR A 137 5.28 -2.40 -14.91
N GLY A 138 3.98 -2.30 -14.67
CA GLY A 138 3.37 -2.79 -13.43
C GLY A 138 3.60 -4.29 -13.22
N HIS A 139 3.99 -4.67 -12.00
CA HIS A 139 4.30 -6.05 -11.62
C HIS A 139 5.42 -6.73 -12.44
N ALA A 140 6.39 -5.96 -12.93
CA ALA A 140 7.54 -6.51 -13.65
C ALA A 140 8.35 -7.50 -12.79
N GLU A 141 8.37 -7.35 -11.47
CA GLU A 141 9.00 -8.27 -10.53
C GLU A 141 8.41 -9.69 -10.56
N LEU A 142 7.14 -9.83 -10.96
CA LEU A 142 6.46 -11.11 -11.06
C LEU A 142 6.64 -11.77 -12.44
N SER A 143 7.16 -11.02 -13.41
CA SER A 143 7.39 -11.57 -14.75
C SER A 143 8.62 -12.48 -14.76
N SER A 144 8.56 -13.52 -15.57
CA SER A 144 9.74 -14.36 -15.80
C SER A 144 10.83 -13.60 -16.54
N ILE A 145 12.08 -14.04 -16.39
CA ILE A 145 13.23 -13.49 -17.12
C ILE A 145 12.93 -13.48 -18.63
N ASP A 146 12.40 -14.60 -19.15
CA ASP A 146 12.04 -14.76 -20.56
C ASP A 146 10.97 -13.77 -21.02
N VAL A 147 9.88 -13.66 -20.27
CA VAL A 147 8.76 -12.77 -20.60
C VAL A 147 9.22 -11.31 -20.56
N LEU A 148 9.95 -10.95 -19.51
CA LEU A 148 10.46 -9.59 -19.35
C LEU A 148 11.47 -9.24 -20.44
N SER A 149 12.43 -10.12 -20.74
CA SER A 149 13.41 -9.90 -21.80
C SER A 149 12.71 -9.67 -23.14
N ARG A 150 11.78 -10.54 -23.54
CA ARG A 150 11.03 -10.37 -24.80
C ARG A 150 10.22 -9.07 -24.82
N ARG A 151 9.59 -8.70 -23.69
CA ARG A 151 8.78 -7.48 -23.60
C ARG A 151 9.62 -6.21 -23.70
N MET A 152 10.85 -6.25 -23.19
CA MET A 152 11.82 -5.15 -23.26
C MET A 152 12.68 -5.19 -24.54
N GLY A 153 12.48 -6.19 -25.40
CA GLY A 153 13.27 -6.36 -26.62
C GLY A 153 14.72 -6.80 -26.37
N LEU A 154 14.97 -7.44 -25.23
CA LEU A 154 16.23 -8.08 -24.86
C LEU A 154 16.26 -9.53 -25.35
N ASP A 155 17.46 -10.07 -25.59
CA ASP A 155 17.66 -11.49 -25.87
C ASP A 155 17.69 -12.28 -24.54
N PRO A 156 16.77 -13.23 -24.31
CA PRO A 156 16.71 -13.99 -23.06
C PRO A 156 18.00 -14.76 -22.77
N GLY A 157 18.66 -15.30 -23.81
CA GLY A 157 19.91 -16.03 -23.67
C GLY A 157 21.06 -15.12 -23.22
N VAL A 158 21.18 -13.91 -23.78
CA VAL A 158 22.13 -12.89 -23.32
C VAL A 158 21.80 -12.47 -21.89
N SER A 159 20.53 -12.28 -21.54
CA SER A 159 20.12 -11.91 -20.18
C SER A 159 20.53 -12.96 -19.15
N LEU A 160 20.31 -14.25 -19.43
CA LEU A 160 20.73 -15.36 -18.57
C LEU A 160 22.26 -15.44 -18.45
N ARG A 161 22.99 -15.26 -19.56
CA ARG A 161 24.46 -15.22 -19.52
C ARG A 161 24.99 -14.05 -18.69
N ASN A 162 24.37 -12.88 -18.79
CA ASN A 162 24.74 -11.72 -17.98
C ASN A 162 24.55 -11.98 -16.49
N LEU A 163 23.44 -12.63 -16.11
CA LEU A 163 23.17 -13.00 -14.72
C LEU A 163 24.22 -14.02 -14.22
N ALA A 164 24.47 -15.08 -14.98
CA ALA A 164 25.49 -16.08 -14.63
C ALA A 164 26.90 -15.47 -14.51
N ALA A 165 27.29 -14.60 -15.46
CA ALA A 165 28.57 -13.90 -15.45
C ALA A 165 28.72 -12.94 -14.26
N SER A 166 27.62 -12.49 -13.67
CA SER A 166 27.62 -11.67 -12.45
C SER A 166 27.67 -12.49 -11.15
N GLY A 167 27.79 -13.82 -11.25
CA GLY A 167 27.80 -14.74 -10.11
C GLY A 167 26.42 -15.05 -9.53
N MET A 168 25.34 -14.70 -10.23
CA MET A 168 23.98 -14.99 -9.79
C MET A 168 23.57 -16.41 -10.18
N THR A 169 22.91 -17.10 -9.26
CA THR A 169 22.31 -18.42 -9.47
C THR A 169 20.96 -18.24 -10.15
N VAL A 170 20.79 -18.80 -11.34
CA VAL A 170 19.52 -18.76 -12.07
C VAL A 170 19.25 -20.15 -12.65
N ALA A 171 18.20 -20.81 -12.15
CA ALA A 171 17.85 -22.16 -12.58
C ALA A 171 17.29 -22.21 -14.02
N GLY A 172 16.65 -21.13 -14.48
CA GLY A 172 15.99 -21.06 -15.79
C GLY A 172 15.37 -19.70 -16.07
N GLY A 173 15.01 -19.45 -17.33
CA GLY A 173 14.39 -18.20 -17.79
C GLY A 173 12.90 -18.07 -17.46
N ASP A 174 12.26 -19.15 -17.01
CA ASP A 174 10.86 -19.24 -16.61
C ASP A 174 10.60 -18.70 -15.19
N ARG A 175 11.64 -18.58 -14.36
CA ARG A 175 11.57 -18.05 -13.00
C ARG A 175 11.34 -16.54 -12.99
N SER A 176 10.57 -16.06 -12.01
CA SER A 176 10.28 -14.63 -11.87
C SER A 176 11.49 -13.83 -11.38
N LEU A 177 11.56 -12.54 -11.72
CA LEU A 177 12.62 -11.67 -11.21
C LEU A 177 12.64 -11.63 -9.67
N ARG A 178 11.47 -11.68 -9.03
CA ARG A 178 11.33 -11.71 -7.57
C ARG A 178 11.94 -12.96 -6.96
N GLU A 179 11.64 -14.14 -7.50
CA GLU A 179 12.21 -15.40 -7.00
C GLU A 179 13.73 -15.42 -7.15
N VAL A 180 14.22 -15.07 -8.33
CA VAL A 180 15.67 -15.02 -8.61
C VAL A 180 16.34 -13.99 -7.71
N ALA A 181 15.71 -12.83 -7.48
CA ALA A 181 16.24 -11.83 -6.56
C ALA A 181 16.35 -12.34 -5.12
N GLN A 182 15.34 -13.08 -4.63
CA GLN A 182 15.36 -13.66 -3.29
C GLN A 182 16.45 -14.72 -3.11
N GLU A 183 16.58 -15.64 -4.08
CA GLU A 183 17.63 -16.67 -4.09
C GLU A 183 19.04 -16.06 -4.08
N ASN A 184 19.20 -14.92 -4.75
CA ASN A 184 20.47 -14.19 -4.84
C ASN A 184 20.63 -13.07 -3.81
N ARG A 185 19.72 -12.96 -2.82
CA ARG A 185 19.73 -11.91 -1.77
C ARG A 185 19.92 -10.50 -2.34
N THR A 186 19.19 -10.20 -3.42
CA THR A 186 19.23 -8.93 -4.12
C THR A 186 17.81 -8.47 -4.48
N THR A 187 17.67 -7.46 -5.32
CA THR A 187 16.37 -6.88 -5.68
C THR A 187 15.98 -7.20 -7.13
N PRO A 188 14.68 -7.26 -7.48
CA PRO A 188 14.23 -7.41 -8.86
C PRO A 188 14.85 -6.36 -9.81
N LYS A 189 15.00 -5.12 -9.32
CA LYS A 189 15.74 -4.07 -10.01
C LYS A 189 17.18 -4.46 -10.34
N ALA A 190 17.92 -5.00 -9.37
CA ALA A 190 19.30 -5.38 -9.60
C ALA A 190 19.41 -6.51 -10.63
N ILE A 191 18.50 -7.49 -10.59
CA ILE A 191 18.39 -8.54 -11.62
C ILE A 191 18.20 -7.90 -12.99
N TYR A 192 17.23 -6.99 -13.13
CA TYR A 192 16.98 -6.29 -14.40
C TYR A 192 18.18 -5.46 -14.90
N ASP A 193 18.83 -4.73 -14.00
CA ASP A 193 19.99 -3.92 -14.31
C ASP A 193 21.15 -4.76 -14.85
N VAL A 194 21.30 -6.01 -14.36
CA VAL A 194 22.27 -6.98 -14.89
C VAL A 194 21.81 -7.57 -16.22
N MET A 195 20.55 -7.99 -16.33
CA MET A 195 19.99 -8.58 -17.55
C MET A 195 20.25 -7.72 -18.78
N ARG A 196 20.08 -6.40 -18.67
CA ARG A 196 20.22 -5.45 -19.78
C ARG A 196 21.66 -5.06 -20.15
N ARG A 197 22.68 -5.49 -19.40
CA ARG A 197 24.07 -5.08 -19.67
C ARG A 197 24.49 -5.46 -21.09
N GLY A 198 25.01 -4.50 -21.84
CA GLY A 198 25.45 -4.71 -23.22
C GLY A 198 24.30 -4.99 -24.21
N GLN A 199 23.04 -4.81 -23.80
CA GLN A 199 21.88 -4.96 -24.67
C GLN A 199 21.22 -3.59 -24.89
N SER A 200 20.83 -3.29 -26.13
CA SER A 200 19.99 -2.14 -26.43
C SER A 200 18.52 -2.57 -26.43
N GLU A 201 17.69 -1.92 -25.61
CA GLU A 201 16.24 -2.11 -25.66
C GLU A 201 15.76 -1.74 -27.07
N ARG A 202 15.19 -2.69 -27.81
CA ARG A 202 14.54 -2.38 -29.08
C ARG A 202 13.32 -1.51 -28.80
N LYS A 203 13.44 -0.19 -28.99
CA LYS A 203 12.28 0.72 -29.03
C LYS A 203 11.28 0.17 -30.02
N LYS A 204 10.16 -0.37 -29.54
CA LYS A 204 9.03 -0.77 -30.39
C LYS A 204 8.63 0.47 -31.19
N GLY A 205 8.81 0.38 -32.51
CA GLY A 205 8.61 1.50 -33.42
C GLY A 205 7.30 2.22 -33.15
N ARG A 206 7.38 3.55 -33.11
CA ARG A 206 6.27 4.48 -33.23
C ARG A 206 5.44 4.01 -34.42
N ARG A 207 4.30 3.34 -34.18
CA ARG A 207 3.28 3.14 -35.21
C ARG A 207 2.79 4.54 -35.57
N THR A 208 3.31 5.11 -36.64
CA THR A 208 2.60 6.13 -37.41
C THR A 208 1.25 5.51 -37.75
N GLN A 209 0.21 6.00 -37.09
CA GLN A 209 -1.16 5.79 -37.55
C GLN A 209 -1.33 6.60 -38.85
N PRO A 210 -2.16 6.08 -39.79
CA PRO A 210 -2.23 6.57 -41.16
C PRO A 210 -2.68 8.02 -41.29
#